data_AF-A0AA95S4I9-F1
#
_entry.id   AF-A0AA95S4I9-F1
#
_cell.length_a   1.000
_cell.length_b   1.000
_cell.length_c   1.000
_cell.angle_alpha   90.00
_cell.angle_beta   90.00
_cell.angle_gamma   90.00
#
_symmetry.space_group_name_H-M   'P 1'
#
loop_
_entity.id
_entity.type
_entity.pdbx_description
1 polymer ?
#
loop_
_entity_poly.entity_id
_entity_poly.type
_entity_poly.pdbx_seq_one_letter_code
_entity_poly.pdbx_strand_id
1 'polypeptide(L)'
;MKAFIIVGAINAFIAVALGAFGAHGLKDKLDAHYLEIWKTGVTYQMFHAIGILIVGLLIGKMAAASPQFTWSGWLMLAGIIFFSGSLYVLSLTKIGILGAITPIGGVCFLAAWILIIVGAVKHL
;
A
#
# COMPACT_ATOMS: atom_id res chain seq x y z
N MET A 1 -16.96 2.71 4.51
CA MET A 1 -16.80 2.53 5.98
C MET A 1 -15.76 3.50 6.50
N LYS A 2 -16.00 4.19 7.62
CA LYS A 2 -15.04 5.14 8.22
C LYS A 2 -13.65 4.51 8.46
N ALA A 3 -13.62 3.22 8.80
CA ALA A 3 -12.39 2.45 9.01
C ALA A 3 -11.40 2.55 7.84
N PHE A 4 -11.86 2.37 6.59
CA PHE A 4 -10.95 2.46 5.43
C PHE A 4 -10.42 3.87 5.21
N ILE A 5 -11.24 4.91 5.44
CA ILE A 5 -10.74 6.29 5.36
C ILE A 5 -9.63 6.52 6.40
N ILE A 6 -9.83 6.05 7.63
CA ILE A 6 -8.83 6.15 8.70
C ILE A 6 -7.55 5.37 8.34
N VAL A 7 -7.69 4.12 7.91
CA VAL A 7 -6.55 3.26 7.54
C VAL A 7 -5.78 3.83 6.35
N GLY A 8 -6.48 4.31 5.31
CA GLY A 8 -5.86 4.95 4.15
C GLY A 8 -5.12 6.22 4.54
N ALA A 9 -5.71 7.06 5.38
CA ALA A 9 -5.06 8.29 5.87
C ALA A 9 -3.81 7.99 6.71
N ILE A 10 -3.87 7.00 7.60
CA ILE A 10 -2.71 6.55 8.39
C ILE A 10 -1.60 6.07 7.46
N ASN A 11 -1.92 5.24 6.46
CA ASN A 11 -0.91 4.74 5.53
C ASN A 11 -0.31 5.83 4.65
N ALA A 12 -1.10 6.81 4.21
CA ALA A 12 -0.62 7.96 3.46
C ALA A 12 0.30 8.83 4.32
N PHE A 13 -0.08 9.09 5.58
CA PHE A 13 0.76 9.79 6.55
C PHE A 13 2.11 9.08 6.74
N ILE A 14 2.09 7.76 6.98
CA ILE A 14 3.32 6.96 7.13
C ILE A 14 4.16 7.02 5.86
N ALA A 15 3.56 6.93 4.67
CA ALA A 15 4.29 7.02 3.41
C ALA A 15 4.99 8.38 3.25
N VAL A 16 4.33 9.50 3.60
CA VAL A 16 4.97 10.82 3.61
C VAL A 16 6.13 10.85 4.59
N ALA A 17 5.93 10.37 5.82
CA ALA A 17 6.97 10.35 6.85
C ALA A 17 8.20 9.51 6.43
N LEU A 18 7.97 8.30 5.89
CA LEU A 18 9.03 7.42 5.40
C LEU A 18 9.70 7.98 4.13
N GLY A 19 8.95 8.68 3.27
CA GLY A 19 9.50 9.39 2.12
C GLY A 19 10.48 10.48 2.53
N ALA A 20 10.08 11.34 3.47
CA ALA A 20 10.94 12.38 4.02
C ALA A 20 12.15 11.79 4.75
N PHE A 21 11.95 10.72 5.54
CA PHE A 21 13.04 10.02 6.21
C PHE A 21 14.01 9.38 5.22
N GLY A 22 13.54 8.83 4.10
CA GLY A 22 14.40 8.34 3.02
C GLY A 22 15.26 9.45 2.41
N ALA A 23 14.64 10.58 2.09
CA ALA A 23 15.30 11.71 1.42
C ALA A 23 16.33 12.44 2.30
N HIS A 24 16.08 12.56 3.60
CA HIS A 24 16.90 13.34 4.53
C HIS A 24 17.68 12.48 5.53
N GLY A 25 17.08 11.39 6.03
CA GLY A 25 17.65 10.56 7.09
C GLY A 25 18.49 9.37 6.59
N LEU A 26 18.20 8.85 5.39
CA LEU A 26 18.85 7.66 4.83
C LEU A 26 19.74 7.90 3.61
N LYS A 27 19.59 9.04 2.91
CA LYS A 27 20.27 9.32 1.63
C LYS A 27 21.78 9.06 1.65
N ASP A 28 22.46 9.47 2.72
CA ASP A 28 23.92 9.32 2.86
C ASP A 28 24.32 8.09 3.71
N LYS A 29 23.33 7.29 4.16
CA LYS A 29 23.53 6.09 4.98
C LYS A 29 23.33 4.79 4.21
N LEU A 30 22.54 4.82 3.15
CA LEU A 30 22.31 3.69 2.25
C LEU A 30 23.01 3.92 0.92
N ASP A 31 23.54 2.85 0.34
CA ASP A 31 23.97 2.89 -1.07
C ASP A 31 22.75 3.13 -1.98
N ALA A 32 23.03 3.58 -3.21
CA ALA A 32 22.01 3.97 -4.16
C ALA A 32 20.99 2.84 -4.44
N HIS A 33 21.43 1.58 -4.42
CA HIS A 33 20.56 0.43 -4.66
C HIS A 33 19.49 0.28 -3.57
N TYR A 34 19.88 0.25 -2.29
CA TYR A 34 18.90 0.11 -1.20
C TYR A 34 18.05 1.36 -0.99
N LEU A 35 18.56 2.53 -1.34
CA LEU A 35 17.77 3.76 -1.32
C LEU A 35 16.66 3.74 -2.39
N GLU A 36 16.92 3.19 -3.58
CA GLU A 36 15.89 2.99 -4.61
C GLU A 36 14.85 1.94 -4.19
N ILE A 37 15.26 0.87 -3.50
CA ILE A 37 14.33 -0.10 -2.91
C ILE A 37 13.41 0.59 -1.89
N TRP A 38 13.95 1.46 -1.04
CA TRP A 38 13.17 2.21 -0.05
C TRP A 38 12.14 3.11 -0.74
N LYS A 39 12.57 3.87 -1.74
CA LYS A 39 11.68 4.74 -2.54
C LYS A 39 10.57 3.95 -3.23
N THR A 40 10.88 2.76 -3.73
CA THR A 40 9.87 1.85 -4.30
C THR A 40 8.83 1.47 -3.25
N GLY A 41 9.25 1.08 -2.05
CA GLY A 41 8.35 0.80 -0.93
C GLY A 41 7.41 1.96 -0.61
N VAL A 42 7.96 3.18 -0.47
CA VAL A 42 7.20 4.41 -0.19
C VAL A 42 6.19 4.71 -1.30
N THR A 43 6.62 4.60 -2.55
CA THR A 43 5.79 4.89 -3.72
C THR A 43 4.57 3.96 -3.77
N TYR A 44 4.80 2.65 -3.63
CA TYR A 44 3.71 1.67 -3.63
C TYR A 44 2.80 1.84 -2.41
N GLN A 45 3.34 2.18 -1.24
CA GLN A 45 2.52 2.44 -0.06
C GLN A 45 1.58 3.64 -0.29
N MET A 46 2.09 4.74 -0.86
CA MET A 46 1.28 5.92 -1.13
C MET A 46 0.14 5.64 -2.11
N PHE A 47 0.42 4.98 -3.24
CA PHE A 47 -0.61 4.66 -4.23
C PHE A 47 -1.72 3.79 -3.65
N HIS A 48 -1.38 2.79 -2.85
CA HIS A 48 -2.37 1.89 -2.27
C HIS A 48 -3.06 2.50 -1.05
N ALA A 49 -2.42 3.41 -0.32
CA ALA A 49 -3.08 4.22 0.69
C ALA A 49 -4.19 5.09 0.08
N ILE A 50 -3.90 5.75 -1.05
CA ILE A 50 -4.89 6.50 -1.83
C ILE A 50 -6.01 5.56 -2.33
N GLY A 51 -5.65 4.37 -2.82
CA GLY A 51 -6.63 3.34 -3.18
C GLY A 51 -7.58 2.98 -2.03
N ILE A 52 -7.06 2.80 -0.81
CA ILE A 52 -7.87 2.53 0.39
C ILE A 52 -8.80 3.72 0.71
N LEU A 53 -8.33 4.96 0.57
CA LEU A 53 -9.18 6.15 0.74
C LEU A 53 -10.34 6.15 -0.26
N ILE A 54 -10.05 5.87 -1.55
CA ILE A 54 -11.07 5.77 -2.61
C ILE A 54 -12.08 4.68 -2.27
N VAL A 55 -11.64 3.48 -1.86
CA VAL A 55 -12.51 2.39 -1.41
C VAL A 55 -13.41 2.84 -0.25
N GLY A 56 -12.85 3.56 0.74
CA GLY A 56 -13.60 4.09 1.87
C GLY A 56 -14.73 5.04 1.46
N LEU A 57 -14.45 5.92 0.49
CA LEU A 57 -15.40 6.86 -0.10
C LEU A 57 -16.47 6.15 -0.94
N LEU A 58 -16.08 5.20 -1.80
CA LEU A 58 -17.00 4.41 -2.63
C LEU A 58 -18.02 3.66 -1.77
N ILE A 59 -17.56 2.93 -0.75
CA ILE A 59 -18.46 2.23 0.17
C ILE A 59 -19.41 3.20 0.89
N GLY A 60 -18.95 4.41 1.20
CA GLY A 60 -19.77 5.43 1.87
C GLY A 60 -20.93 5.97 1.03
N LYS A 61 -20.87 5.83 -0.30
CA LYS A 61 -21.92 6.29 -1.23
C LYS A 61 -22.98 5.22 -1.53
N MET A 62 -22.74 3.96 -1.14
CA MET A 62 -23.62 2.85 -1.51
C MET A 62 -24.66 2.57 -0.42
N ALA A 63 -25.89 2.24 -0.84
CA ALA A 63 -26.97 1.87 0.08
C ALA A 63 -26.71 0.53 0.80
N ALA A 64 -25.97 -0.38 0.16
CA ALA A 64 -25.53 -1.64 0.74
C ALA A 64 -24.02 -1.83 0.53
N ALA A 65 -23.35 -2.46 1.51
CA ALA A 65 -21.92 -2.73 1.43
C ALA A 65 -21.62 -3.74 0.31
N SER A 66 -20.76 -3.37 -0.64
CA SER A 66 -20.24 -4.29 -1.64
C SER A 66 -19.06 -5.09 -1.06
N PRO A 67 -19.14 -6.44 -1.04
CA PRO A 67 -18.02 -7.29 -0.64
C PRO A 67 -16.73 -7.01 -1.43
N GLN A 68 -16.85 -6.66 -2.72
CA GLN A 68 -15.73 -6.41 -3.62
C GLN A 68 -14.88 -5.22 -3.14
N PHE A 69 -15.52 -4.08 -2.85
CA PHE A 69 -14.79 -2.92 -2.33
C PHE A 69 -14.22 -3.19 -0.93
N THR A 70 -14.93 -3.93 -0.09
CA THR A 70 -14.45 -4.27 1.26
C THR A 70 -13.18 -5.13 1.20
N TRP A 71 -13.21 -6.20 0.40
CA TRP A 71 -12.04 -7.06 0.21
C TRP A 71 -10.90 -6.33 -0.50
N SER A 72 -11.20 -5.43 -1.44
CA SER A 72 -10.18 -4.58 -2.07
C SER A 72 -9.40 -3.77 -1.03
N GLY A 73 -10.09 -3.07 -0.12
CA GLY A 73 -9.43 -2.28 0.93
C GLY A 73 -8.52 -3.11 1.83
N TRP A 74 -8.96 -4.32 2.22
CA TRP A 74 -8.13 -5.23 3.02
C TRP A 74 -6.94 -5.79 2.26
N LEU A 75 -7.10 -6.14 0.99
CA LEU A 75 -6.01 -6.62 0.14
C LEU A 75 -4.99 -5.51 -0.14
N MET A 76 -5.42 -4.25 -0.28
CA MET A 76 -4.49 -3.12 -0.36
C MET A 76 -3.68 -2.98 0.93
N LEU A 77 -4.31 -3.09 2.09
CA LEU A 77 -3.60 -3.01 3.37
C LEU A 77 -2.60 -4.16 3.53
N ALA A 78 -3.02 -5.40 3.23
CA ALA A 78 -2.15 -6.57 3.26
C ALA A 78 -0.98 -6.40 2.28
N GLY A 79 -1.26 -5.89 1.08
CA GLY A 79 -0.23 -5.56 0.09
C GLY A 79 0.77 -4.53 0.60
N ILE A 80 0.33 -3.47 1.30
CA ILE A 80 1.25 -2.49 1.92
C ILE A 80 2.18 -3.18 2.92
N ILE A 81 1.64 -4.04 3.78
CA ILE A 81 2.42 -4.73 4.81
C ILE A 81 3.46 -5.67 4.17
N PHE A 82 3.05 -6.52 3.22
CA PHE A 82 3.93 -7.52 2.63
C PHE A 82 4.86 -6.95 1.55
N PHE A 83 4.38 -6.03 0.72
CA PHE A 83 5.19 -5.40 -0.33
C PHE A 83 6.04 -4.29 0.26
N SER A 84 5.43 -3.17 0.67
CA SER A 84 6.19 -2.00 1.12
C SER A 84 6.95 -2.25 2.42
N GLY A 85 6.32 -2.95 3.37
CA GLY A 85 6.96 -3.31 4.64
C GLY A 85 8.21 -4.17 4.44
N SER A 86 8.16 -5.20 3.58
CA SER A 86 9.35 -6.03 3.31
C SER A 86 10.46 -5.25 2.62
N LEU A 87 10.14 -4.33 1.70
CA LEU A 87 11.13 -3.46 1.06
C LEU A 87 11.80 -2.52 2.07
N TYR A 88 11.08 -1.97 3.05
CA TYR A 88 11.71 -1.14 4.09
C TYR A 88 12.69 -1.95 4.94
N VAL A 89 12.28 -3.14 5.37
CA VAL A 89 13.17 -4.01 6.16
C VAL A 89 14.37 -4.46 5.31
N LEU A 90 14.16 -4.80 4.04
CA LEU A 90 15.23 -5.15 3.11
C LEU A 90 16.23 -4.00 2.93
N SER A 91 15.76 -2.76 2.74
CA SER A 91 16.63 -1.59 2.60
C SER A 91 17.52 -1.35 3.82
N LEU A 92 17.01 -1.58 5.03
CA LEU A 92 17.75 -1.32 6.27
C LEU A 92 18.65 -2.48 6.68
N THR A 93 18.19 -3.72 6.48
CA THR A 93 18.89 -4.92 6.97
C THR A 93 19.74 -5.60 5.91
N LYS A 94 19.50 -5.32 4.62
CA LYS A 94 20.13 -5.97 3.47
C LYS A 94 19.88 -7.48 3.39
N ILE A 95 18.90 -8.00 4.15
CA ILE A 95 18.55 -9.43 4.16
C ILE A 95 17.74 -9.77 2.89
N GLY A 96 18.43 -10.32 1.89
CA GLY A 96 17.86 -10.58 0.55
C GLY A 96 16.63 -11.48 0.50
N ILE A 97 16.47 -12.43 1.45
CA ILE A 97 15.30 -13.34 1.47
C ILE A 97 13.98 -12.61 1.69
N LEU A 98 14.01 -11.41 2.30
CA LEU A 98 12.82 -10.56 2.44
C LEU A 98 12.27 -10.11 1.08
N GLY A 99 13.13 -10.03 0.06
CA GLY A 99 12.71 -9.77 -1.31
C GLY A 99 11.69 -10.80 -1.82
N ALA A 100 11.75 -12.04 -1.36
CA ALA A 100 10.81 -13.11 -1.75
C ALA A 100 9.40 -12.96 -1.12
N ILE A 101 9.23 -12.09 -0.12
CA ILE A 101 7.93 -11.77 0.48
C ILE A 101 7.19 -10.73 -0.39
N THR A 102 7.94 -9.83 -1.03
CA THR A 102 7.41 -8.75 -1.87
C THR A 102 6.37 -9.20 -2.91
N PRO A 103 6.58 -10.29 -3.67
CA PRO A 103 5.60 -10.77 -4.66
C PRO A 103 4.23 -11.10 -4.07
N ILE A 104 4.15 -11.57 -2.82
CA ILE A 104 2.88 -11.86 -2.15
C ILE A 104 2.07 -10.57 -2.03
N GLY A 105 2.70 -9.48 -1.58
CA GLY A 105 2.05 -8.19 -1.51
C GLY A 105 1.68 -7.62 -2.89
N GLY A 106 2.49 -7.89 -3.91
CA GLY A 106 2.20 -7.53 -5.29
C GLY A 106 0.93 -8.21 -5.83
N VAL A 107 0.75 -9.50 -5.53
CA VAL A 107 -0.48 -10.24 -5.87
C VAL A 107 -1.68 -9.67 -5.12
N CYS A 108 -1.54 -9.32 -3.84
CA CYS A 108 -2.60 -8.66 -3.08
C CYS A 108 -3.02 -7.33 -3.74
N PHE A 109 -2.07 -6.51 -4.18
CA PHE A 109 -2.36 -5.27 -4.90
C PHE A 109 -3.12 -5.50 -6.20
N LEU A 110 -2.65 -6.44 -7.04
CA LEU A 110 -3.32 -6.77 -8.30
C LEU A 110 -4.77 -7.24 -8.06
N ALA A 111 -4.96 -8.16 -7.11
CA ALA A 111 -6.29 -8.65 -6.74
C ALA A 111 -7.18 -7.51 -6.21
N ALA A 112 -6.63 -6.59 -5.41
CA ALA A 112 -7.38 -5.45 -4.91
C ALA A 112 -7.89 -4.52 -6.02
N TRP A 113 -7.06 -4.21 -7.02
CA TRP A 113 -7.46 -3.39 -8.16
C TRP A 113 -8.49 -4.10 -9.04
N ILE A 114 -8.34 -5.41 -9.26
CA ILE A 114 -9.36 -6.22 -9.95
C ILE A 114 -10.71 -6.13 -9.23
N LEU A 115 -10.72 -6.22 -7.90
CA LEU A 115 -11.95 -6.09 -7.13
C LEU A 115 -12.57 -4.69 -7.21
N ILE A 116 -11.77 -3.63 -7.34
CA ILE A 116 -12.31 -2.29 -7.63
C ILE A 116 -12.97 -2.26 -8.99
N ILE A 117 -12.33 -2.82 -10.03
CA ILE A 117 -12.91 -2.90 -11.38
C ILE A 117 -14.24 -3.66 -11.36
N VAL A 118 -14.26 -4.85 -10.76
CA VAL A 118 -15.45 -5.69 -10.65
C VAL A 118 -16.54 -5.02 -9.81
N GLY A 119 -16.16 -4.35 -8.72
CA GLY A 119 -17.09 -3.58 -7.88
C GLY A 119 -17.70 -2.41 -8.64
N ALA A 120 -16.90 -1.65 -9.39
CA ALA A 120 -17.35 -0.52 -10.19
C ALA A 120 -18.34 -0.98 -11.26
N VAL A 121 -17.98 -1.97 -12.09
CA VAL A 121 -18.86 -2.49 -13.16
C VAL A 121 -20.21 -2.99 -12.63
N LYS A 122 -20.25 -3.53 -11.41
CA LYS A 122 -21.47 -4.08 -10.81
C LYS A 122 -22.36 -3.06 -10.10
N HIS A 123 -21.80 -1.92 -9.71
CA HIS A 123 -22.46 -1.05 -8.72
C HIS A 123 -22.38 0.45 -9.03
N LEU A 124 -21.64 0.85 -10.06
CA LEU A 124 -21.54 2.22 -10.58
C LEU A 124 -21.98 2.23 -12.05
#